data_AF-A0A1E9IRV0-F1
#
_entry.id   AF-A0A1E9IRV0-F1
#
_cell.length_a   1.000
_cell.length_b   1.000
_cell.length_c   1.000
_cell.angle_alpha   90.00
_cell.angle_beta   90.00
_cell.angle_gamma   90.00
#
_symmetry.space_group_name_H-M   'P 1'
#
loop_
_entity.id
_entity.type
_entity.pdbx_description
1 polymer ?
#
loop_
_entity_poly.entity_id
_entity_poly.type
_entity_poly.pdbx_seq_one_letter_code
_entity_poly.pdbx_strand_id
1 'polypeptide(L)'
;MEKIILILCFICIGYLFFEKRRSVKQRKTFKYVIHVNGIRGKSTVSRLIDAGVRSGGYKTFTKTTGTSPRIISVSGEEREINRRGKANIKEQIKAINWAYKERAEVLILECMAVKPELQYICENKILNSDIGVITNVREDHLDEMGKTLDEIAESLSNTIPKNGAFFTSDKEYFEFFKRKAEKRNSKAFINRNEKEQYWDIDFASNVSLAIEVCKYIGIDEKKALESMRNYYRDPGCLKTLLYKNRKGHEVFFVNAMAANDPNSTDIILERISKRYYWNNKRYLLVNNRGDRVSRWEQYIKFVKNVEEKFDKVIISGENRELFKKYLLKNKIDENKIEILQNEKYFDEIEDGILIFAVGNICGHGKKLVDYLEIRGEVIDG
;
A
#
# COMPACT_ATOMS: atom_id res chain seq x y z
N MET A 1 19.47 -45.15 -6.53
CA MET A 1 19.19 -43.81 -5.98
C MET A 1 19.33 -42.73 -7.05
N GLU A 2 20.45 -42.69 -7.77
CA GLU A 2 20.72 -41.71 -8.86
C GLU A 2 19.67 -41.70 -9.97
N LYS A 3 19.26 -42.87 -10.49
CA LYS A 3 18.21 -42.96 -11.52
C LYS A 3 16.87 -42.36 -11.05
N ILE A 4 16.52 -42.55 -9.77
CA ILE A 4 15.30 -42.00 -9.17
C ILE A 4 15.39 -40.47 -9.07
N ILE A 5 16.54 -39.96 -8.61
CA ILE A 5 16.80 -38.51 -8.54
C ILE A 5 16.70 -37.89 -9.94
N LEU A 6 17.30 -38.52 -10.95
CA LEU A 6 17.23 -38.04 -12.34
C LEU A 6 15.78 -38.02 -12.85
N ILE A 7 15.00 -39.09 -12.63
CA ILE A 7 13.58 -39.15 -13.00
C ILE A 7 12.79 -38.03 -12.32
N LEU A 8 12.99 -37.82 -11.01
CA LEU A 8 12.33 -36.74 -10.27
C LEU A 8 12.73 -35.36 -10.80
N CYS A 9 14.00 -35.15 -11.14
CA CYS A 9 14.48 -33.92 -11.78
C CYS A 9 13.78 -33.67 -13.13
N PHE A 10 13.68 -34.69 -13.98
CA PHE A 10 12.97 -34.58 -15.27
C PHE A 10 11.49 -34.27 -15.09
N ILE A 11 10.81 -34.91 -14.14
CA ILE A 11 9.40 -34.63 -13.81
C ILE A 11 9.25 -33.19 -13.33
N CYS A 12 10.12 -32.71 -12.44
CA CYS A 12 10.12 -31.33 -11.95
C CYS A 12 10.34 -30.32 -13.09
N ILE A 13 11.32 -30.55 -13.97
CA ILE A 13 11.58 -29.68 -15.13
C ILE A 13 10.38 -29.68 -16.09
N GLY A 14 9.81 -30.85 -16.37
CA GLY A 14 8.61 -31.00 -17.19
C GLY A 14 7.42 -30.23 -16.63
N TYR A 15 7.20 -30.32 -15.31
CA TYR A 15 6.16 -29.57 -14.60
C TYR A 15 6.37 -28.05 -14.73
N LEU A 16 7.58 -27.55 -14.48
CA LEU A 16 7.90 -26.11 -14.58
C LEU A 16 7.70 -25.59 -16.01
N PHE A 17 8.05 -26.38 -17.00
CA PHE A 17 7.85 -26.03 -18.40
C PHE A 17 6.37 -25.99 -18.78
N PHE A 18 5.58 -26.95 -18.30
CA PHE A 18 4.13 -26.97 -18.46
C PHE A 18 3.47 -25.76 -17.79
N GLU A 19 3.84 -25.45 -16.53
CA GLU A 19 3.33 -24.30 -15.79
C GLU A 19 3.62 -22.99 -16.52
N LYS A 20 4.86 -22.80 -17.00
CA LYS A 20 5.26 -21.64 -17.80
C LYS A 20 4.42 -21.52 -19.07
N ARG A 21 4.29 -22.59 -19.84
CA ARG A 21 3.50 -22.59 -21.09
C ARG A 21 2.03 -22.29 -20.83
N ARG A 22 1.44 -22.87 -19.78
CA ARG A 22 0.07 -22.61 -19.36
C ARG A 22 -0.12 -21.14 -18.98
N SER A 23 0.75 -20.61 -18.12
CA SER A 23 0.68 -19.20 -17.68
C SER A 23 0.79 -18.23 -18.86
N VAL A 24 1.71 -18.48 -19.81
CA VAL A 24 1.85 -17.65 -21.01
C VAL A 24 0.61 -17.71 -21.89
N LYS A 25 0.01 -18.89 -22.09
CA LYS A 25 -1.24 -19.03 -22.85
C LYS A 25 -2.40 -18.30 -22.17
N GLN A 26 -2.54 -18.44 -20.85
CA GLN A 26 -3.57 -17.75 -20.07
C GLN A 26 -3.41 -16.24 -20.14
N ARG A 27 -2.18 -15.72 -19.97
CA ARG A 27 -1.88 -14.29 -20.05
C ARG A 27 -2.35 -13.66 -21.37
N LYS A 28 -2.21 -14.39 -22.49
CA LYS A 28 -2.61 -13.89 -23.83
C LYS A 28 -4.12 -13.74 -24.01
N THR A 29 -4.93 -14.24 -23.08
CA THR A 29 -6.40 -14.12 -23.15
C THR A 29 -6.92 -12.82 -22.56
N PHE A 30 -6.12 -12.13 -21.74
CA PHE A 30 -6.49 -10.81 -21.19
C PHE A 30 -6.24 -9.73 -22.24
N LYS A 31 -7.17 -8.78 -22.34
CA LYS A 31 -7.03 -7.57 -23.15
C LYS A 31 -5.96 -6.65 -22.57
N TYR A 32 -5.95 -6.50 -21.24
CA TYR A 32 -4.95 -5.73 -20.52
C TYR A 32 -4.49 -6.47 -19.25
N VAL A 33 -3.18 -6.54 -19.07
CA VAL A 33 -2.54 -6.88 -17.79
C VAL A 33 -1.90 -5.61 -17.24
N ILE A 34 -2.32 -5.20 -16.05
CA ILE A 34 -1.85 -3.99 -15.36
C ILE A 34 -1.00 -4.41 -14.16
N HIS A 35 0.26 -3.96 -14.12
CA HIS A 35 1.17 -4.23 -13.01
C HIS A 35 1.41 -2.95 -12.21
N VAL A 36 0.99 -2.94 -10.94
CA VAL A 36 1.04 -1.77 -10.07
C VAL A 36 2.14 -1.93 -9.03
N ASN A 37 3.18 -1.11 -9.11
CA ASN A 37 4.33 -1.08 -8.22
C ASN A 37 4.53 0.32 -7.60
N GLY A 38 5.55 0.47 -6.75
CA GLY A 38 5.87 1.69 -6.03
C GLY A 38 5.96 1.46 -4.52
N ILE A 39 6.42 2.47 -3.77
CA ILE A 39 6.68 2.30 -2.34
C ILE A 39 5.40 2.37 -1.51
N ARG A 40 4.51 3.32 -1.83
CA ARG A 40 3.23 3.56 -1.13
C ARG A 40 2.05 3.70 -2.08
N GLY A 41 0.85 3.37 -1.61
CA GLY A 41 -0.39 3.54 -2.39
C GLY A 41 -0.68 2.46 -3.44
N LYS A 42 0.15 1.41 -3.57
CA LYS A 42 -0.07 0.36 -4.59
C LYS A 42 -1.44 -0.30 -4.51
N SER A 43 -1.87 -0.72 -3.31
CA SER A 43 -3.15 -1.39 -3.11
C SER A 43 -4.32 -0.46 -3.42
N THR A 44 -4.24 0.79 -2.93
CA THR A 44 -5.21 1.85 -3.22
C THR A 44 -5.34 2.11 -4.71
N VAL A 45 -4.22 2.36 -5.40
CA VAL A 45 -4.21 2.62 -6.85
C VAL A 45 -4.73 1.41 -7.63
N SER A 46 -4.38 0.18 -7.23
CA SER A 46 -4.92 -1.03 -7.86
C SER A 46 -6.45 -1.10 -7.74
N ARG A 47 -7.00 -0.75 -6.57
CA ARG A 47 -8.46 -0.76 -6.31
C ARG A 47 -9.19 0.41 -6.99
N LEU A 48 -8.55 1.57 -7.09
CA LEU A 48 -9.07 2.71 -7.86
C LEU A 48 -9.12 2.39 -9.37
N ILE A 49 -8.05 1.81 -9.92
CA ILE A 49 -8.03 1.35 -11.31
C ILE A 49 -9.10 0.27 -11.52
N ASP A 50 -9.25 -0.70 -10.59
CA ASP A 50 -10.31 -1.71 -10.66
C ASP A 50 -11.70 -1.09 -10.76
N ALA A 51 -12.04 -0.15 -9.86
CA ALA A 51 -13.31 0.55 -9.87
C ALA A 51 -13.55 1.32 -11.18
N GLY A 52 -12.54 2.06 -11.65
CA GLY A 52 -12.62 2.79 -12.91
C GLY A 52 -12.79 1.88 -14.12
N VAL A 53 -12.01 0.79 -14.20
CA VAL A 53 -12.05 -0.18 -15.30
C VAL A 53 -13.38 -0.92 -15.36
N ARG A 54 -13.94 -1.34 -14.21
CA ARG A 54 -15.27 -1.95 -14.14
C ARG A 54 -16.37 -1.01 -14.61
N SER A 55 -16.25 0.29 -14.29
CA SER A 55 -17.20 1.29 -14.80
C SER A 55 -17.20 1.35 -16.33
N GLY A 56 -16.07 1.04 -16.98
CA GLY A 56 -15.95 0.89 -18.43
C GLY A 56 -16.66 -0.34 -19.03
N GLY A 57 -17.22 -1.22 -18.20
CA GLY A 57 -17.90 -2.45 -18.64
C GLY A 57 -17.00 -3.68 -18.77
N TYR A 58 -15.73 -3.58 -18.37
CA TYR A 58 -14.78 -4.69 -18.45
C TYR A 58 -14.97 -5.69 -17.30
N LYS A 59 -14.80 -6.98 -17.62
CA LYS A 59 -14.63 -8.04 -16.62
C LYS A 59 -13.24 -7.95 -15.99
N THR A 60 -13.15 -7.28 -14.85
CA THR A 60 -11.88 -7.04 -14.16
C THR A 60 -11.64 -8.08 -13.08
N PHE A 61 -10.41 -8.58 -12.97
CA PHE A 61 -9.95 -9.34 -11.81
C PHE A 61 -8.74 -8.63 -11.20
N THR A 62 -8.79 -8.38 -9.90
CA THR A 62 -7.76 -7.62 -9.20
C THR A 62 -7.20 -8.41 -8.03
N LYS A 63 -5.90 -8.33 -7.83
CA LYS A 63 -5.25 -8.89 -6.64
C LYS A 63 -4.32 -7.86 -6.00
N THR A 64 -4.54 -7.63 -4.71
CA THR A 64 -3.76 -6.70 -3.89
C THR A 64 -2.99 -7.43 -2.80
N THR A 65 -1.97 -6.76 -2.24
CA THR A 65 -1.20 -7.28 -1.09
C THR A 65 -1.34 -6.50 0.20
N GLY A 66 -1.81 -5.25 0.14
CA GLY A 66 -2.01 -4.25 1.20
C GLY A 66 -1.93 -4.67 2.66
N THR A 67 -2.96 -4.35 3.45
CA THR A 67 -2.99 -4.73 4.88
C THR A 67 -3.15 -6.25 5.02
N SER A 68 -3.95 -6.84 4.14
CA SER A 68 -4.08 -8.29 3.95
C SER A 68 -4.15 -8.58 2.45
N PRO A 69 -3.64 -9.74 1.99
CA PRO A 69 -3.69 -10.10 0.59
C PRO A 69 -5.11 -10.46 0.18
N ARG A 70 -5.62 -9.80 -0.87
CA ARG A 70 -7.03 -9.91 -1.30
C ARG A 70 -7.11 -10.14 -2.80
N ILE A 71 -8.20 -10.78 -3.23
CA ILE A 71 -8.67 -10.75 -4.61
C ILE A 71 -10.01 -10.02 -4.66
N ILE A 72 -10.26 -9.33 -5.78
CA ILE A 72 -11.58 -8.82 -6.17
C ILE A 72 -11.91 -9.54 -7.47
N SER A 73 -12.90 -10.42 -7.42
CA SER A 73 -13.30 -11.30 -8.53
C SER A 73 -13.92 -10.52 -9.69
N VAL A 74 -14.19 -11.19 -10.80
CA VAL A 74 -14.95 -10.59 -11.92
C VAL A 74 -16.35 -10.14 -11.49
N SER A 75 -16.96 -10.80 -10.50
CA SER A 75 -18.26 -10.37 -9.94
C SER A 75 -18.16 -9.19 -8.96
N GLY A 76 -16.96 -8.70 -8.65
CA GLY A 76 -16.73 -7.65 -7.65
C GLY A 76 -16.69 -8.17 -6.21
N GLU A 77 -16.72 -9.49 -6.01
CA GLU A 77 -16.63 -10.07 -4.67
C GLU A 77 -15.19 -10.05 -4.16
N GLU A 78 -14.99 -9.48 -2.97
CA GLU A 78 -13.69 -9.42 -2.32
C GLU A 78 -13.46 -10.64 -1.41
N ARG A 79 -12.31 -11.31 -1.57
CA ARG A 79 -11.92 -12.47 -0.74
C ARG A 79 -10.47 -12.38 -0.29
N GLU A 80 -10.21 -12.82 0.93
CA GLU A 80 -8.86 -12.93 1.46
C GLU A 80 -8.10 -14.13 0.87
N ILE A 81 -6.82 -13.93 0.56
CA ILE A 81 -5.93 -15.01 0.13
C ILE A 81 -5.29 -15.63 1.37
N ASN A 82 -5.75 -16.83 1.72
CA ASN A 82 -5.14 -17.62 2.80
C ASN A 82 -3.73 -18.09 2.41
N ARG A 83 -2.71 -17.46 3.00
CA ARG A 83 -1.30 -17.79 2.76
C ARG A 83 -0.81 -18.88 3.72
N ARG A 84 -0.09 -19.86 3.17
CA ARG A 84 0.78 -20.75 3.95
C ARG A 84 2.21 -20.22 3.84
N GLY A 85 2.62 -19.39 4.81
CA GLY A 85 3.97 -18.81 4.88
C GLY A 85 4.08 -17.38 4.32
N LYS A 86 5.33 -16.97 4.03
CA LYS A 86 5.66 -15.62 3.54
C LYS A 86 5.13 -15.38 2.12
N ALA A 87 4.94 -14.11 1.77
CA ALA A 87 4.55 -13.70 0.43
C ALA A 87 5.52 -14.24 -0.63
N ASN A 88 4.98 -14.73 -1.75
CA ASN A 88 5.79 -15.32 -2.81
C ASN A 88 5.27 -14.93 -4.20
N ILE A 89 6.17 -14.55 -5.11
CA ILE A 89 5.81 -14.15 -6.48
C ILE A 89 5.05 -15.23 -7.27
N LYS A 90 5.14 -16.51 -6.87
CA LYS A 90 4.32 -17.61 -7.42
C LYS A 90 2.82 -17.39 -7.21
N GLU A 91 2.41 -16.57 -6.24
CA GLU A 91 1.02 -16.14 -6.08
C GLU A 91 0.49 -15.44 -7.34
N GLN A 92 1.34 -14.74 -8.11
CA GLN A 92 0.92 -14.09 -9.35
C GLN A 92 0.54 -15.09 -10.44
N ILE A 93 1.21 -16.25 -10.51
CA ILE A 93 0.85 -17.35 -11.42
C ILE A 93 -0.54 -17.91 -11.06
N LYS A 94 -0.84 -17.99 -9.75
CA LYS A 94 -2.18 -18.41 -9.28
C LYS A 94 -3.24 -17.37 -9.63
N ALA A 95 -2.95 -16.08 -9.43
CA ALA A 95 -3.87 -15.00 -9.78
C ALA A 95 -4.20 -14.97 -11.29
N ILE A 96 -3.21 -15.15 -12.17
CA ILE A 96 -3.43 -15.33 -13.61
C ILE A 96 -4.40 -16.49 -13.89
N ASN A 97 -4.22 -17.62 -13.21
CA ASN A 97 -5.08 -18.78 -13.40
C ASN A 97 -6.51 -18.57 -12.88
N TRP A 98 -6.68 -17.87 -11.74
CA TRP A 98 -7.99 -17.53 -11.21
C TRP A 98 -8.74 -16.58 -12.15
N ALA A 99 -8.09 -15.48 -12.56
CA ALA A 99 -8.64 -14.53 -13.51
C ALA A 99 -9.04 -15.18 -14.84
N TYR A 100 -8.20 -16.09 -15.36
CA TYR A 100 -8.49 -16.87 -16.56
C TYR A 100 -9.74 -17.73 -16.41
N LYS A 101 -9.89 -18.43 -15.27
CA LYS A 101 -11.07 -19.27 -15.00
C LYS A 101 -12.36 -18.45 -14.90
N GLU A 102 -12.27 -17.22 -14.41
CA GLU A 102 -13.39 -16.28 -14.34
C GLU A 102 -13.63 -15.51 -15.65
N ARG A 103 -12.84 -15.79 -16.70
CA ARG A 103 -12.93 -15.12 -18.00
C ARG A 103 -12.80 -13.60 -17.88
N ALA A 104 -11.87 -13.15 -17.04
CA ALA A 104 -11.52 -11.74 -16.94
C ALA A 104 -10.97 -11.23 -18.28
N GLU A 105 -11.29 -9.98 -18.61
CA GLU A 105 -10.73 -9.23 -19.73
C GLU A 105 -9.55 -8.37 -19.29
N VAL A 106 -9.60 -7.86 -18.05
CA VAL A 106 -8.53 -7.05 -17.46
C VAL A 106 -8.03 -7.70 -16.17
N LEU A 107 -6.72 -7.85 -16.07
CA LEU A 107 -6.05 -8.39 -14.88
C LEU A 107 -5.20 -7.29 -14.23
N ILE A 108 -5.49 -6.94 -12.99
CA ILE A 108 -4.73 -5.94 -12.22
C ILE A 108 -4.00 -6.64 -11.09
N LEU A 109 -2.68 -6.50 -11.05
CA LEU A 109 -1.83 -7.15 -10.05
C LEU A 109 -0.94 -6.12 -9.36
N GLU A 110 -1.07 -6.05 -8.04
CA GLU A 110 -0.11 -5.35 -7.20
C GLU A 110 1.22 -6.12 -7.12
N CYS A 111 2.33 -5.40 -7.32
CA CYS A 111 3.68 -5.89 -7.11
C CYS A 111 3.97 -6.12 -5.63
N MET A 112 4.45 -7.31 -5.32
CA MET A 112 4.85 -7.73 -3.97
C MET A 112 6.35 -7.96 -3.83
N ALA A 113 7.10 -7.86 -4.94
CA ALA A 113 8.52 -8.15 -4.97
C ALA A 113 9.30 -6.93 -4.47
N VAL A 114 10.04 -7.10 -3.39
CA VAL A 114 10.93 -6.05 -2.86
C VAL A 114 12.24 -6.03 -3.65
N LYS A 115 12.88 -7.20 -3.79
CA LYS A 115 14.19 -7.33 -4.45
C LYS A 115 14.14 -7.01 -5.95
N PRO A 116 15.09 -6.24 -6.50
CA PRO A 116 15.13 -5.86 -7.91
C PRO A 116 15.01 -7.05 -8.88
N GLU A 117 15.69 -8.17 -8.57
CA GLU A 117 15.70 -9.35 -9.43
C GLU A 117 14.32 -10.03 -9.47
N LEU A 118 13.62 -10.06 -8.32
CA LEU A 118 12.28 -10.61 -8.25
C LEU A 118 11.26 -9.70 -8.94
N GLN A 119 11.45 -8.38 -8.88
CA GLN A 119 10.65 -7.42 -9.64
C GLN A 119 10.83 -7.65 -11.15
N TYR A 120 12.08 -7.78 -11.61
CA TYR A 120 12.38 -8.10 -13.00
C TYR A 120 11.76 -9.43 -13.43
N ILE A 121 11.90 -10.50 -12.64
CA ILE A 121 11.33 -11.82 -12.95
C ILE A 121 9.80 -11.74 -13.01
N CYS A 122 9.17 -11.05 -12.04
CA CYS A 122 7.72 -10.91 -12.00
C CYS A 122 7.21 -10.24 -13.27
N GLU A 123 7.79 -9.10 -13.67
CA GLU A 123 7.38 -8.40 -14.89
C GLU A 123 7.73 -9.18 -16.15
N ASN A 124 8.99 -9.58 -16.32
CA ASN A 124 9.51 -10.01 -17.61
C ASN A 124 9.33 -11.50 -17.89
N LYS A 125 9.02 -12.31 -16.87
CA LYS A 125 8.90 -13.77 -17.00
C LYS A 125 7.54 -14.31 -16.60
N ILE A 126 6.77 -13.58 -15.79
CA ILE A 126 5.44 -14.01 -15.33
C ILE A 126 4.35 -13.17 -15.98
N LEU A 127 4.36 -11.85 -15.76
CA LEU A 127 3.24 -10.97 -16.11
C LEU A 127 3.26 -10.52 -17.57
N ASN A 128 4.40 -10.01 -18.04
CA ASN A 128 4.55 -9.29 -19.30
C ASN A 128 3.40 -8.28 -19.46
N SER A 129 3.37 -7.27 -18.59
CA SER A 129 2.22 -6.35 -18.51
C SER A 129 2.07 -5.49 -19.76
N ASP A 130 0.83 -5.11 -20.07
CA ASP A 130 0.52 -4.14 -21.13
C ASP A 130 0.63 -2.70 -20.59
N ILE A 131 0.33 -2.54 -19.30
CA ILE A 131 0.34 -1.27 -18.57
C ILE A 131 1.12 -1.44 -17.27
N GLY A 132 2.22 -0.70 -17.13
CA GLY A 132 2.97 -0.59 -15.88
C GLY A 132 2.61 0.69 -15.14
N VAL A 133 2.48 0.60 -13.83
CA VAL A 133 2.18 1.73 -12.96
C VAL A 133 3.21 1.76 -11.83
N ILE A 134 3.88 2.88 -11.62
CA ILE A 134 4.71 3.11 -10.42
C ILE A 134 4.11 4.30 -9.67
N THR A 135 3.70 4.11 -8.43
CA THR A 135 3.01 5.16 -7.67
C THR A 135 3.95 6.28 -7.20
N ASN A 136 5.08 5.92 -6.59
CA ASN A 136 6.09 6.84 -6.05
C ASN A 136 7.40 6.11 -5.73
N VAL A 137 8.46 6.91 -5.61
CA VAL A 137 9.79 6.55 -5.08
C VAL A 137 9.94 7.18 -3.70
N ARG A 138 10.24 6.36 -2.69
CA ARG A 138 10.44 6.79 -1.29
C ARG A 138 11.42 5.85 -0.60
N GLU A 139 11.98 6.29 0.51
CA GLU A 139 12.87 5.46 1.33
C GLU A 139 12.09 4.33 2.01
N ASP A 140 12.31 3.11 1.54
CA ASP A 140 11.83 1.90 2.19
C ASP A 140 12.69 0.72 1.76
N HIS A 141 12.76 -0.32 2.59
CA HIS A 141 13.51 -1.55 2.26
C HIS A 141 14.97 -1.29 1.83
N LEU A 142 15.67 -0.37 2.50
CA LEU A 142 17.00 0.09 2.08
C LEU A 142 18.04 -1.04 1.93
N ASP A 143 17.89 -2.10 2.71
CA ASP A 143 18.77 -3.29 2.67
C ASP A 143 18.47 -4.24 1.50
N GLU A 144 17.29 -4.14 0.89
CA GLU A 144 16.82 -5.08 -0.15
C GLU A 144 16.57 -4.43 -1.51
N MET A 145 16.15 -3.16 -1.53
CA MET A 145 15.68 -2.46 -2.73
C MET A 145 16.71 -1.46 -3.26
N GLY A 146 17.45 -0.79 -2.37
CA GLY A 146 18.43 0.24 -2.71
C GLY A 146 18.66 1.20 -1.53
N LYS A 147 19.90 1.68 -1.38
CA LYS A 147 20.31 2.56 -0.26
C LYS A 147 19.96 4.03 -0.48
N THR A 148 19.67 4.42 -1.72
CA THR A 148 19.29 5.79 -2.11
C THR A 148 17.99 5.79 -2.89
N LEU A 149 17.31 6.95 -2.98
CA LEU A 149 16.11 7.09 -3.80
C LEU A 149 16.38 6.75 -5.28
N ASP A 150 17.56 7.06 -5.81
CA ASP A 150 17.96 6.71 -7.18
C ASP A 150 18.08 5.20 -7.38
N GLU A 151 18.68 4.49 -6.42
CA GLU A 151 18.76 3.02 -6.45
C GLU A 151 17.38 2.38 -6.31
N ILE A 152 16.50 2.95 -5.49
CA ILE A 152 15.11 2.51 -5.37
C ILE A 152 14.35 2.75 -6.68
N ALA A 153 14.52 3.91 -7.32
CA ALA A 153 13.92 4.20 -8.62
C ALA A 153 14.42 3.23 -9.70
N GLU A 154 15.73 2.92 -9.72
CA GLU A 154 16.32 1.91 -10.59
C GLU A 154 15.68 0.54 -10.35
N SER A 155 15.53 0.13 -9.09
CA SER A 155 14.88 -1.12 -8.71
C SER A 155 13.43 -1.20 -9.20
N LEU A 156 12.62 -0.17 -8.94
CA LEU A 156 11.24 -0.07 -9.37
C LEU A 156 11.11 -0.11 -10.91
N SER A 157 12.07 0.48 -11.63
CA SER A 157 12.08 0.52 -13.10
C SER A 157 12.13 -0.87 -13.75
N ASN A 158 12.51 -1.92 -13.01
CA ASN A 158 12.45 -3.31 -13.48
C ASN A 158 11.03 -3.79 -13.81
N THR A 159 10.01 -3.11 -13.29
CA THR A 159 8.58 -3.39 -13.53
C THR A 159 7.97 -2.62 -14.71
N ILE A 160 8.75 -1.77 -15.38
CA ILE A 160 8.28 -1.07 -16.59
C ILE A 160 8.07 -2.10 -17.71
N PRO A 161 6.92 -2.10 -18.41
CA PRO A 161 6.64 -3.07 -19.46
C PRO A 161 7.53 -2.88 -20.68
N LYS A 162 7.55 -3.88 -21.55
CA LYS A 162 8.13 -3.77 -22.90
C LYS A 162 6.98 -3.61 -23.91
N ASN A 163 7.11 -2.69 -24.86
CA ASN A 163 6.08 -2.41 -25.88
C ASN A 163 4.71 -2.06 -25.27
N GLY A 164 4.68 -1.32 -24.16
CA GLY A 164 3.46 -1.02 -23.41
C GLY A 164 3.33 0.45 -23.03
N ALA A 165 2.42 0.72 -22.09
CA ALA A 165 2.27 2.04 -21.49
C ALA A 165 2.78 2.04 -20.05
N PHE A 166 3.35 3.16 -19.63
CA PHE A 166 3.89 3.35 -18.29
C PHE A 166 3.31 4.62 -17.65
N PHE A 167 2.83 4.53 -16.42
CA PHE A 167 2.23 5.64 -15.69
C PHE A 167 2.90 5.83 -14.34
N THR A 168 3.07 7.10 -13.93
CA THR A 168 3.51 7.45 -12.58
C THR A 168 2.92 8.77 -12.12
N SER A 169 2.74 8.92 -10.80
CA SER A 169 2.46 10.21 -10.15
C SER A 169 3.71 10.86 -9.57
N ASP A 170 4.87 10.19 -9.67
CA ASP A 170 6.15 10.71 -9.20
C ASP A 170 6.71 11.75 -10.15
N LYS A 171 6.54 13.03 -9.80
CA LYS A 171 6.96 14.17 -10.61
C LYS A 171 8.48 14.33 -10.65
N GLU A 172 9.16 13.97 -9.56
CA GLU A 172 10.62 14.10 -9.41
C GLU A 172 11.35 13.07 -10.28
N TYR A 173 10.90 11.81 -10.24
CA TYR A 173 11.49 10.71 -11.00
C TYR A 173 10.88 10.50 -12.39
N PHE A 174 9.93 11.33 -12.83
CA PHE A 174 9.24 11.14 -14.12
C PHE A 174 10.21 11.06 -15.29
N GLU A 175 11.16 12.00 -15.42
CA GLU A 175 12.11 12.00 -16.53
C GLU A 175 13.04 10.79 -16.50
N PHE A 176 13.41 10.31 -15.32
CA PHE A 176 14.15 9.06 -15.16
C PHE A 176 13.35 7.86 -15.69
N PHE A 177 12.11 7.71 -15.23
CA PHE A 177 11.26 6.59 -15.65
C PHE A 177 10.89 6.67 -17.13
N LYS A 178 10.68 7.87 -17.67
CA LYS A 178 10.44 8.08 -19.10
C LYS A 178 11.58 7.53 -19.95
N ARG A 179 12.83 7.86 -19.62
CA ARG A 179 14.01 7.29 -20.32
C ARG A 179 14.06 5.76 -20.21
N LYS A 180 13.67 5.19 -19.06
CA LYS A 180 13.60 3.72 -18.89
C LYS A 180 12.49 3.09 -19.73
N ALA A 181 11.33 3.73 -19.82
CA ALA A 181 10.22 3.29 -20.65
C ALA A 181 10.56 3.34 -22.15
N GLU A 182 11.17 4.42 -22.62
CA GLU A 182 11.60 4.57 -24.02
C GLU A 182 12.61 3.50 -24.44
N LYS A 183 13.58 3.17 -23.57
CA LYS A 183 14.52 2.05 -23.78
C LYS A 183 13.84 0.69 -23.92
N ARG A 184 12.62 0.55 -23.42
CA ARG A 184 11.79 -0.65 -23.49
C ARG A 184 10.69 -0.55 -24.55
N ASN A 185 10.76 0.47 -25.41
CA ASN A 185 9.77 0.78 -26.44
C ASN A 185 8.36 0.98 -25.84
N SER A 186 8.29 1.58 -24.64
CA SER A 186 7.06 1.87 -23.92
C SER A 186 6.87 3.39 -23.81
N LYS A 187 5.61 3.85 -23.82
CA LYS A 187 5.28 5.27 -23.69
C LYS A 187 5.00 5.62 -22.23
N ALA A 188 5.64 6.67 -21.72
CA ALA A 188 5.46 7.16 -20.36
C ALA A 188 4.42 8.30 -20.29
N PHE A 189 3.61 8.29 -19.24
CA PHE A 189 2.53 9.24 -18.98
C PHE A 189 2.59 9.74 -17.53
N ILE A 190 2.26 11.02 -17.34
CA ILE A 190 2.10 11.65 -16.02
C ILE A 190 1.02 12.72 -16.13
N ASN A 191 0.13 12.79 -15.15
CA ASN A 191 -0.75 13.94 -14.98
C ASN A 191 -0.15 14.90 -13.95
N ARG A 192 0.20 16.10 -14.39
CA ARG A 192 0.74 17.17 -13.53
C ARG A 192 -0.36 18.02 -12.88
N ASN A 193 -1.60 17.91 -13.36
CA ASN A 193 -2.74 18.71 -12.93
C ASN A 193 -3.67 17.85 -12.07
N GLU A 194 -3.24 17.63 -10.82
CA GLU A 194 -4.08 17.02 -9.78
C GLU A 194 -5.19 17.99 -9.38
N LYS A 195 -6.43 17.50 -9.28
CA LYS A 195 -7.60 18.31 -8.92
C LYS A 195 -7.87 18.18 -7.42
N GLU A 196 -8.22 19.28 -6.77
CA GLU A 196 -8.51 19.28 -5.32
C GLU A 196 -9.61 18.30 -4.93
N GLN A 197 -10.66 18.18 -5.75
CA GLN A 197 -11.78 17.24 -5.56
C GLN A 197 -11.35 15.76 -5.45
N TYR A 198 -10.12 15.41 -5.87
CA TYR A 198 -9.63 14.04 -5.73
C TYR A 198 -9.40 13.66 -4.26
N TRP A 199 -9.16 14.65 -3.38
CA TRP A 199 -9.03 14.45 -1.94
C TRP A 199 -10.32 13.96 -1.26
N ASP A 200 -11.47 14.11 -1.91
CA ASP A 200 -12.75 13.54 -1.47
C ASP A 200 -12.78 12.01 -1.60
N ILE A 201 -11.87 11.43 -2.40
CA ILE A 201 -11.79 9.99 -2.67
C ILE A 201 -10.60 9.37 -1.94
N ASP A 202 -9.39 9.87 -2.22
CA ASP A 202 -8.13 9.40 -1.63
C ASP A 202 -7.05 10.48 -1.82
N PHE A 203 -5.76 10.16 -1.65
CA PHE A 203 -4.69 11.05 -2.07
C PHE A 203 -4.87 11.45 -3.54
N ALA A 204 -4.81 12.76 -3.80
CA ALA A 204 -5.05 13.29 -5.13
C ALA A 204 -4.14 12.66 -6.21
N SER A 205 -2.89 12.34 -5.84
CA SER A 205 -1.94 11.63 -6.70
C SER A 205 -2.37 10.20 -7.04
N ASN A 206 -2.95 9.45 -6.09
CA ASN A 206 -3.45 8.09 -6.32
C ASN A 206 -4.64 8.10 -7.29
N VAL A 207 -5.61 9.00 -7.08
CA VAL A 207 -6.80 9.14 -7.93
C VAL A 207 -6.41 9.62 -9.32
N SER A 208 -5.54 10.64 -9.40
CA SER A 208 -5.03 11.17 -10.67
C SER A 208 -4.33 10.09 -11.49
N LEU A 209 -3.48 9.28 -10.86
CA LEU A 209 -2.80 8.16 -11.51
C LEU A 209 -3.78 7.11 -12.03
N ALA A 210 -4.77 6.72 -11.24
CA ALA A 210 -5.79 5.75 -11.65
C ALA A 210 -6.65 6.27 -12.81
N ILE A 211 -6.99 7.55 -12.81
CA ILE A 211 -7.77 8.20 -13.87
C ILE A 211 -7.00 8.21 -15.20
N GLU A 212 -5.70 8.52 -15.20
CA GLU A 212 -4.90 8.47 -16.42
C GLU A 212 -4.82 7.08 -17.04
N VAL A 213 -4.73 6.04 -16.19
CA VAL A 213 -4.81 4.64 -16.66
C VAL A 213 -6.18 4.35 -17.27
N CYS A 214 -7.27 4.79 -16.64
CA CYS A 214 -8.63 4.59 -17.17
C CYS A 214 -8.84 5.31 -18.51
N LYS A 215 -8.36 6.56 -18.64
CA LYS A 215 -8.42 7.33 -19.89
C LYS A 215 -7.63 6.67 -21.00
N TYR A 216 -6.47 6.11 -20.71
CA TYR A 216 -5.68 5.35 -21.68
C TYR A 216 -6.42 4.10 -22.19
N ILE A 217 -7.20 3.44 -21.33
CA ILE A 217 -8.06 2.30 -21.70
C ILE A 217 -9.30 2.75 -22.52
N GLY A 218 -9.56 4.06 -22.60
CA GLY A 218 -10.70 4.64 -23.31
C GLY A 218 -11.96 4.80 -22.46
N ILE A 219 -11.80 4.86 -21.13
CA ILE A 219 -12.91 5.04 -20.19
C ILE A 219 -13.09 6.54 -19.91
N ASP A 220 -14.34 6.99 -19.93
CA ASP A 220 -14.69 8.37 -19.58
C ASP A 220 -14.26 8.73 -18.15
N GLU A 221 -13.63 9.90 -18.01
CA GLU A 221 -13.08 10.37 -16.74
C GLU A 221 -14.15 10.54 -15.66
N LYS A 222 -15.34 11.06 -16.01
CA LYS A 222 -16.42 11.28 -15.03
C LYS A 222 -16.95 9.94 -14.54
N LYS A 223 -17.17 8.98 -15.44
CA LYS A 223 -17.63 7.63 -15.10
C LYS A 223 -16.63 6.90 -14.19
N ALA A 224 -15.34 7.02 -14.49
CA ALA A 224 -14.29 6.44 -13.66
C ALA A 224 -14.24 7.09 -12.27
N LEU A 225 -14.29 8.43 -12.19
CA LEU A 225 -14.33 9.18 -10.93
C LEU A 225 -15.52 8.80 -10.05
N GLU A 226 -16.72 8.69 -10.64
CA GLU A 226 -17.93 8.31 -9.91
C GLU A 226 -17.82 6.92 -9.29
N SER A 227 -17.32 5.94 -10.06
CA SER A 227 -17.07 4.59 -9.56
C SER A 227 -16.01 4.57 -8.45
N MET A 228 -14.95 5.36 -8.61
CA MET A 228 -13.88 5.47 -7.62
C MET A 228 -14.35 6.04 -6.28
N ARG A 229 -15.45 6.81 -6.20
CA ARG A 229 -15.98 7.29 -4.91
C ARG A 229 -16.44 6.15 -3.99
N ASN A 230 -16.89 5.04 -4.56
CA ASN A 230 -17.41 3.87 -3.84
C ASN A 230 -16.52 2.63 -4.00
N TYR A 231 -15.23 2.83 -4.28
CA TYR A 231 -14.30 1.72 -4.48
C TYR A 231 -14.11 0.89 -3.20
N TYR A 232 -13.81 -0.41 -3.36
CA TYR A 232 -13.47 -1.28 -2.24
C TYR A 232 -12.15 -0.82 -1.62
N ARG A 233 -12.21 -0.12 -0.48
CA ARG A 233 -11.01 0.36 0.23
C ARG A 233 -10.22 -0.80 0.84
N ASP A 234 -8.91 -0.62 1.00
CA ASP A 234 -8.11 -1.57 1.76
C ASP A 234 -8.58 -1.60 3.23
N PRO A 235 -8.64 -2.77 3.90
CA PRO A 235 -9.16 -2.85 5.27
C PRO A 235 -8.45 -1.92 6.27
N GLY A 236 -7.17 -1.64 6.04
CA GLY A 236 -6.37 -0.77 6.89
C GLY A 236 -6.27 0.68 6.43
N CYS A 237 -7.08 1.12 5.45
CA CYS A 237 -7.07 2.50 4.97
C CYS A 237 -7.25 3.53 6.10
N LEU A 238 -6.91 4.78 5.81
CA LEU A 238 -7.11 5.90 6.74
C LEU A 238 -8.57 5.94 7.18
N LYS A 239 -8.78 5.96 8.49
CA LYS A 239 -10.09 6.12 9.13
C LYS A 239 -9.92 6.97 10.37
N THR A 240 -10.89 7.83 10.63
CA THR A 240 -11.07 8.46 11.93
C THR A 240 -12.29 7.83 12.59
N LEU A 241 -12.06 7.24 13.76
CA LEU A 241 -13.11 6.68 14.59
C LEU A 241 -13.46 7.65 15.71
N LEU A 242 -14.74 7.70 16.08
CA LEU A 242 -15.22 8.37 17.28
C LEU A 242 -15.84 7.32 18.21
N TYR A 243 -15.44 7.30 19.47
CA TYR A 243 -16.14 6.54 20.49
C TYR A 243 -16.14 7.28 21.83
N LYS A 244 -17.04 6.87 22.73
CA LYS A 244 -17.01 7.32 24.14
C LYS A 244 -16.27 6.30 24.99
N ASN A 245 -15.29 6.77 25.75
CA ASN A 245 -14.56 5.92 26.69
C ASN A 245 -15.40 5.57 27.93
N ARG A 246 -14.87 4.76 28.85
CA ARG A 246 -15.62 4.31 30.06
C ARG A 246 -15.98 5.45 31.01
N LYS A 247 -15.25 6.55 30.94
CA LYS A 247 -15.49 7.77 31.72
C LYS A 247 -16.49 8.72 31.04
N GLY A 248 -16.93 8.40 29.81
CA GLY A 248 -17.90 9.19 29.05
C GLY A 248 -17.29 10.28 28.17
N HIS A 249 -15.95 10.38 28.08
CA HIS A 249 -15.26 11.35 27.23
C HIS A 249 -15.11 10.84 25.80
N GLU A 250 -15.11 11.78 24.85
CA GLU A 250 -14.91 11.48 23.42
C GLU A 250 -13.45 11.15 23.12
N VAL A 251 -13.24 10.07 22.38
CA VAL A 251 -11.94 9.67 21.88
C VAL A 251 -12.02 9.59 20.36
N PHE A 252 -11.24 10.45 19.72
CA PHE A 252 -11.02 10.44 18.28
C PHE A 252 -9.78 9.60 17.99
N PHE A 253 -9.90 8.56 17.17
CA PHE A 253 -8.76 7.73 16.76
C PHE A 253 -8.54 7.81 15.26
N VAL A 254 -7.43 8.41 14.85
CA VAL A 254 -7.01 8.50 13.46
C VAL A 254 -6.01 7.39 13.17
N ASN A 255 -6.41 6.41 12.37
CA ASN A 255 -5.56 5.32 11.93
C ASN A 255 -4.74 5.70 10.69
N ALA A 256 -3.57 6.32 10.87
CA ALA A 256 -2.63 6.60 9.81
C ALA A 256 -1.55 5.50 9.63
N MET A 257 -1.64 4.38 10.35
CA MET A 257 -0.61 3.32 10.35
C MET A 257 -0.44 2.60 9.02
N ALA A 258 -1.43 2.62 8.12
CA ALA A 258 -1.26 2.05 6.79
C ALA A 258 -0.41 2.91 5.86
N ALA A 259 -0.25 4.22 6.14
CA ALA A 259 0.70 5.07 5.44
C ALA A 259 2.12 4.52 5.61
N ASN A 260 2.51 4.18 6.84
CA ASN A 260 3.71 3.42 7.14
C ASN A 260 5.04 4.07 6.68
N ASP A 261 5.04 5.37 6.35
CA ASP A 261 6.22 6.21 6.09
C ASP A 261 5.96 7.66 6.53
N PRO A 262 6.99 8.44 6.91
CA PRO A 262 6.83 9.82 7.36
C PRO A 262 6.17 10.74 6.32
N ASN A 263 6.56 10.66 5.05
CA ASN A 263 6.09 11.63 4.04
C ASN A 263 4.57 11.54 3.85
N SER A 264 3.99 10.33 3.75
CA SER A 264 2.54 10.20 3.73
C SER A 264 1.90 10.59 5.06
N THR A 265 2.57 10.30 6.17
CA THR A 265 2.07 10.64 7.51
C THR A 265 1.96 12.14 7.73
N ASP A 266 2.95 12.92 7.27
CA ASP A 266 2.94 14.39 7.33
C ASP A 266 1.77 14.99 6.55
N ILE A 267 1.48 14.47 5.36
CA ILE A 267 0.35 14.92 4.55
C ILE A 267 -0.99 14.61 5.26
N ILE A 268 -1.11 13.42 5.86
CA ILE A 268 -2.31 13.07 6.64
C ILE A 268 -2.43 14.00 7.85
N LEU A 269 -1.34 14.24 8.56
CA LEU A 269 -1.31 15.10 9.74
C LEU A 269 -1.77 16.52 9.41
N GLU A 270 -1.32 17.09 8.29
CA GLU A 270 -1.75 18.41 7.85
C GLU A 270 -3.27 18.46 7.59
N ARG A 271 -3.83 17.43 6.94
CA ARG A 271 -5.29 17.34 6.70
C ARG A 271 -6.06 17.23 8.01
N ILE A 272 -5.60 16.35 8.89
CA ILE A 272 -6.22 16.11 10.20
C ILE A 272 -6.14 17.35 11.08
N SER A 273 -5.09 18.16 10.96
CA SER A 273 -4.97 19.42 11.72
C SER A 273 -5.99 20.49 11.36
N LYS A 274 -6.70 20.33 10.25
CA LYS A 274 -7.76 21.24 9.80
C LYS A 274 -9.16 20.77 10.26
N ARG A 275 -9.26 19.64 10.97
CA ARG A 275 -10.53 19.07 11.42
C ARG A 275 -10.89 19.54 12.81
N TYR A 276 -12.19 19.58 13.13
CA TYR A 276 -12.70 20.10 14.41
C TYR A 276 -12.16 19.34 15.63
N TYR A 277 -11.93 18.03 15.49
CA TYR A 277 -11.41 17.18 16.54
C TYR A 277 -9.92 17.39 16.84
N TRP A 278 -9.21 18.21 16.06
CA TRP A 278 -7.84 18.64 16.36
C TRP A 278 -7.73 19.54 17.60
N ASN A 279 -8.83 20.16 18.03
CA ASN A 279 -8.88 21.03 19.21
C ASN A 279 -8.85 20.26 20.54
N ASN A 280 -8.92 18.92 20.51
CA ASN A 280 -8.77 18.08 21.68
C ASN A 280 -7.30 17.97 22.12
N LYS A 281 -7.06 17.34 23.27
CA LYS A 281 -5.72 16.93 23.69
C LYS A 281 -5.18 15.87 22.73
N ARG A 282 -3.97 16.06 22.20
CA ARG A 282 -3.42 15.31 21.05
C ARG A 282 -2.34 14.34 21.48
N TYR A 283 -2.58 13.06 21.24
CA TYR A 283 -1.63 11.98 21.53
C TYR A 283 -1.10 11.41 20.22
N LEU A 284 0.22 11.43 20.02
CA LEU A 284 0.87 10.75 18.91
C LEU A 284 1.16 9.31 19.32
N LEU A 285 0.50 8.34 18.70
CA LEU A 285 0.79 6.92 18.94
C LEU A 285 1.71 6.38 17.85
N VAL A 286 2.88 5.88 18.22
CA VAL A 286 3.84 5.26 17.30
C VAL A 286 3.86 3.75 17.54
N ASN A 287 3.32 2.98 16.59
CA ASN A 287 3.32 1.52 16.66
C ASN A 287 4.52 0.92 15.91
N ASN A 288 5.47 0.40 16.69
CA ASN A 288 6.72 -0.14 16.18
C ASN A 288 6.61 -1.59 15.70
N ARG A 289 7.52 -1.94 14.78
CA ARG A 289 7.74 -3.29 14.28
C ARG A 289 9.22 -3.66 14.43
N GLY A 290 9.53 -4.85 14.95
CA GLY A 290 10.88 -5.21 15.36
C GLY A 290 11.88 -5.51 14.24
N ASP A 291 11.40 -5.97 13.07
CA ASP A 291 12.23 -6.37 11.93
C ASP A 291 12.55 -5.22 10.95
N ARG A 292 12.21 -3.96 11.28
CA ARG A 292 12.38 -2.79 10.40
C ARG A 292 13.04 -1.60 11.12
N VAL A 293 14.23 -1.82 11.65
CA VAL A 293 14.98 -0.83 12.44
C VAL A 293 15.28 0.45 11.66
N SER A 294 15.58 0.36 10.35
CA SER A 294 15.80 1.55 9.50
C SER A 294 14.61 2.52 9.49
N ARG A 295 13.38 2.00 9.64
CA ARG A 295 12.19 2.84 9.75
C ARG A 295 12.06 3.52 11.10
N TRP A 296 12.71 3.02 12.14
CA TRP A 296 12.66 3.70 13.43
C TRP A 296 13.39 5.03 13.35
N GLU A 297 14.54 5.09 12.68
CA GLU A 297 15.25 6.36 12.48
C GLU A 297 14.36 7.39 11.77
N GLN A 298 13.64 6.96 10.74
CA GLN A 298 12.64 7.78 10.05
C GLN A 298 11.54 8.28 11.00
N TYR A 299 10.96 7.39 11.82
CA TYR A 299 9.89 7.77 12.75
C TYR A 299 10.38 8.58 13.94
N ILE A 300 11.61 8.38 14.42
CA ILE A 300 12.22 9.21 15.46
C ILE A 300 12.37 10.64 14.95
N LYS A 301 12.87 10.82 13.72
CA LYS A 301 12.96 12.13 13.07
C LYS A 301 11.58 12.76 12.87
N PHE A 302 10.61 11.97 12.43
CA PHE A 302 9.21 12.41 12.31
C PHE A 302 8.67 12.91 13.66
N VAL A 303 8.77 12.10 14.72
CA VAL A 303 8.34 12.49 16.08
C VAL A 303 9.00 13.79 16.50
N LYS A 304 10.31 13.93 16.28
CA LYS A 304 11.04 15.17 16.61
C LYS A 304 10.50 16.40 15.88
N ASN A 305 10.09 16.25 14.63
CA ASN A 305 9.55 17.35 13.84
C ASN A 305 8.13 17.76 14.24
N VAL A 306 7.37 16.86 14.86
CA VAL A 306 5.94 17.09 15.14
C VAL A 306 5.60 17.12 16.63
N GLU A 307 6.53 16.79 17.53
CA GLU A 307 6.26 16.63 18.97
C GLU A 307 5.60 17.85 19.63
N GLU A 308 5.87 19.06 19.13
CA GLU A 308 5.27 20.30 19.65
C GLU A 308 3.77 20.38 19.36
N LYS A 309 3.28 19.66 18.35
CA LYS A 309 1.86 19.56 18.01
C LYS A 309 1.11 18.57 18.92
N PHE A 310 1.82 17.81 19.76
CA PHE A 310 1.26 16.75 20.59
C PHE A 310 1.55 16.96 22.07
N ASP A 311 0.55 16.63 22.88
CA ASP A 311 0.62 16.68 24.34
C ASP A 311 1.34 15.45 24.90
N LYS A 312 1.22 14.30 24.23
CA LYS A 312 1.92 13.05 24.57
C LYS A 312 2.38 12.28 23.33
N VAL A 313 3.44 11.50 23.50
CA VAL A 313 3.92 10.49 22.55
C VAL A 313 3.79 9.11 23.20
N ILE A 314 2.90 8.29 22.65
CA ILE A 314 2.61 6.93 23.12
C ILE A 314 3.35 5.93 22.23
N ILE A 315 4.12 5.03 22.83
CA ILE A 315 4.87 3.99 22.12
C ILE A 315 4.15 2.64 22.28
N SER A 316 3.84 1.98 21.17
CA SER A 316 3.26 0.64 21.16
C SER A 316 4.01 -0.31 20.22
N GLY A 317 3.62 -1.59 20.22
CA GLY A 317 4.23 -2.62 19.38
C GLY A 317 5.51 -3.21 19.97
N GLU A 318 6.46 -3.54 19.11
CA GLU A 318 7.69 -4.23 19.50
C GLU A 318 8.82 -3.25 19.90
N ASN A 319 9.79 -3.72 20.70
CA ASN A 319 10.99 -2.96 21.08
C ASN A 319 10.74 -1.55 21.67
N ARG A 320 9.64 -1.40 22.42
CA ARG A 320 9.16 -0.13 23.00
C ARG A 320 10.21 0.60 23.82
N GLU A 321 10.93 -0.10 24.69
CA GLU A 321 11.99 0.46 25.54
C GLU A 321 13.18 1.01 24.74
N LEU A 322 13.60 0.27 23.71
CA LEU A 322 14.71 0.70 22.86
C LEU A 322 14.30 1.94 22.06
N PHE A 323 13.08 1.97 21.53
CA PHE A 323 12.55 3.15 20.84
C PHE A 323 12.45 4.37 21.78
N LYS A 324 11.95 4.18 23.02
CA LYS A 324 11.95 5.24 24.06
C LYS A 324 13.36 5.81 24.26
N LYS A 325 14.36 4.95 24.43
CA LYS A 325 15.77 5.37 24.59
C LYS A 325 16.26 6.24 23.43
N TYR A 326 15.88 5.91 22.19
CA TYR A 326 16.24 6.71 21.03
C TYR A 326 15.50 8.05 20.95
N LEU A 327 14.22 8.11 21.34
CA LEU A 327 13.51 9.39 21.46
C LEU A 327 14.19 10.32 22.48
N LEU A 328 14.53 9.80 23.66
CA LEU A 328 15.25 10.56 24.68
C LEU A 328 16.62 11.06 24.18
N LYS A 329 17.36 10.22 23.46
CA LYS A 329 18.63 10.62 22.83
C LYS A 329 18.45 11.76 21.83
N ASN A 330 17.30 11.85 21.18
CA ASN A 330 16.92 12.93 20.26
C ASN A 330 16.26 14.12 20.95
N LYS A 331 16.37 14.22 22.29
CA LYS A 331 15.88 15.34 23.10
C LYS A 331 14.36 15.52 22.97
N ILE A 332 13.61 14.43 22.91
CA ILE A 332 12.16 14.44 23.15
C ILE A 332 11.96 14.48 24.68
N ASP A 333 11.05 15.32 25.16
CA ASP A 333 10.77 15.46 26.59
C ASP A 333 10.27 14.14 27.19
N GLU A 334 10.97 13.63 28.22
CA GLU A 334 10.60 12.37 28.88
C GLU A 334 9.19 12.41 29.46
N ASN A 335 8.74 13.57 29.96
CA ASN A 335 7.42 13.71 30.58
C ASN A 335 6.28 13.56 29.57
N LYS A 336 6.58 13.71 28.27
CA LYS A 336 5.61 13.48 27.19
C LYS A 336 5.57 12.03 26.72
N ILE A 337 6.57 11.22 27.04
CA ILE A 337 6.70 9.87 26.48
C ILE A 337 6.08 8.83 27.42
N GLU A 338 5.18 8.02 26.87
CA GLU A 338 4.53 6.95 27.60
C GLU A 338 4.56 5.64 26.79
N ILE A 339 4.75 4.50 27.46
CA ILE A 339 4.71 3.18 26.83
C ILE A 339 3.31 2.58 27.04
N LEU A 340 2.62 2.30 25.95
CA LEU A 340 1.29 1.70 25.99
C LEU A 340 1.38 0.28 26.56
N GLN A 341 0.74 0.05 27.71
CA GLN A 341 0.69 -1.27 28.33
C GLN A 341 -0.38 -2.16 27.70
N ASN A 342 -1.58 -1.63 27.49
CA ASN A 342 -2.69 -2.28 26.80
C ASN A 342 -3.70 -1.22 26.31
N GLU A 343 -4.62 -1.64 25.46
CA GLU A 343 -5.59 -0.78 24.78
C GLU A 343 -6.62 -0.14 25.73
N LYS A 344 -6.83 -0.72 26.92
CA LYS A 344 -7.72 -0.13 27.95
C LYS A 344 -7.16 1.15 28.55
N TYR A 345 -5.91 1.49 28.28
CA TYR A 345 -5.35 2.79 28.64
C TYR A 345 -6.26 3.95 28.21
N PHE A 346 -6.82 3.87 27.00
CA PHE A 346 -7.70 4.91 26.46
C PHE A 346 -9.08 4.95 27.11
N ASP A 347 -9.48 3.87 27.80
CA ASP A 347 -10.76 3.79 28.48
C ASP A 347 -10.79 4.64 29.77
N GLU A 348 -9.62 4.92 30.36
CA GLU A 348 -9.48 5.57 31.67
C GLU A 348 -9.08 7.06 31.60
N ILE A 349 -9.00 7.63 30.39
CA ILE A 349 -8.60 9.03 30.20
C ILE A 349 -9.77 9.97 30.60
N GLU A 350 -9.46 11.01 31.38
CA GLU A 350 -10.45 11.97 31.93
C GLU A 350 -10.63 13.24 31.06
N ASP A 351 -10.11 13.22 29.84
CA ASP A 351 -10.18 14.31 28.87
C ASP A 351 -10.76 13.82 27.54
N GLY A 352 -11.34 14.72 26.75
CA GLY A 352 -11.53 14.49 25.31
C GLY A 352 -10.19 14.49 24.58
N ILE A 353 -9.93 13.46 23.77
CA ILE A 353 -8.62 13.28 23.13
C ILE A 353 -8.71 12.96 21.64
N LEU A 354 -7.63 13.31 20.93
CA LEU A 354 -7.31 12.84 19.60
C LEU A 354 -6.05 11.96 19.65
N ILE A 355 -6.18 10.70 19.23
CA ILE A 355 -5.06 9.78 19.04
C ILE A 355 -4.72 9.75 17.55
N PHE A 356 -3.54 10.23 17.19
CA PHE A 356 -3.01 10.11 15.84
C PHE A 356 -2.04 8.93 15.77
N ALA A 357 -2.48 7.80 15.23
CA ALA A 357 -1.71 6.55 15.23
C ALA A 357 -0.92 6.37 13.93
N VAL A 358 0.39 6.21 14.06
CA VAL A 358 1.36 6.08 12.97
C VAL A 358 2.24 4.84 13.17
N GLY A 359 3.06 4.49 12.18
CA GLY A 359 3.92 3.31 12.25
C GLY A 359 3.34 2.15 11.46
N ASN A 360 3.45 0.93 11.99
CA ASN A 360 3.09 -0.29 11.27
C ASN A 360 1.72 -0.83 11.73
N ILE A 361 0.80 -1.07 10.79
CA ILE A 361 -0.53 -1.61 11.10
C ILE A 361 -0.54 -3.12 11.42
N CYS A 362 0.46 -3.90 11.05
CA CYS A 362 0.44 -5.35 11.30
C CYS A 362 0.71 -5.70 12.79
N GLY A 363 0.30 -6.90 13.21
CA GLY A 363 0.58 -7.42 14.55
C GLY A 363 -0.17 -6.65 15.64
N HIS A 364 0.56 -6.00 16.55
CA HIS A 364 -0.01 -5.17 17.62
C HIS A 364 -0.85 -4.00 17.08
N GLY A 365 -0.47 -3.41 15.95
CA GLY A 365 -1.25 -2.34 15.32
C GLY A 365 -2.66 -2.81 14.95
N LYS A 366 -2.78 -4.05 14.44
CA LYS A 366 -4.07 -4.63 14.02
C LYS A 366 -4.94 -4.91 15.23
N LYS A 367 -4.36 -5.44 16.33
CA LYS A 367 -5.09 -5.63 17.60
C LYS A 367 -5.66 -4.32 18.14
N LEU A 368 -4.87 -3.25 18.10
CA LEU A 368 -5.30 -1.91 18.52
C LEU A 368 -6.43 -1.38 17.62
N VAL A 369 -6.26 -1.47 16.29
CA VAL A 369 -7.30 -1.04 15.34
C VAL A 369 -8.58 -1.83 15.53
N ASP A 370 -8.51 -3.16 15.63
CA ASP A 370 -9.69 -4.02 15.82
C ASP A 370 -10.40 -3.71 17.15
N TYR A 371 -9.63 -3.47 18.22
CA TYR A 371 -10.18 -3.04 19.52
C TYR A 371 -10.97 -1.74 19.39
N LEU A 372 -10.49 -0.76 18.63
CA LEU A 372 -11.11 0.55 18.50
C LEU A 372 -12.26 0.56 17.47
N GLU A 373 -12.12 -0.18 16.35
CA GLU A 373 -13.16 -0.30 15.31
C GLU A 373 -14.43 -0.98 15.82
N ILE A 374 -14.33 -1.90 16.79
CA ILE A 374 -15.52 -2.51 17.42
C ILE A 374 -16.31 -1.50 18.27
N ARG A 375 -15.65 -0.46 18.77
CA ARG A 375 -16.22 0.52 19.71
C ARG A 375 -16.64 1.83 19.07
N GLY A 376 -15.98 2.19 17.96
CA GLY A 376 -16.12 3.50 17.35
C GLY A 376 -16.89 3.48 16.04
N GLU A 377 -17.59 4.58 15.80
CA GLU A 377 -18.16 4.89 14.50
C GLU A 377 -17.13 5.57 13.61
N VAL A 378 -17.12 5.25 12.31
CA VAL A 378 -16.26 5.93 11.34
C VAL A 378 -16.87 7.29 11.01
N ILE A 379 -16.13 8.37 11.25
CA ILE A 379 -16.59 9.75 11.02
C ILE A 379 -15.85 10.48 9.89
N ASP A 380 -14.67 10.00 9.50
CA ASP A 380 -13.80 10.56 8.44
C ASP A 380 -12.88 9.44 7.90
N GLY A 381 -12.27 9.63 6.73
CA GLY A 381 -11.41 8.61 6.11
C GLY A 381 -10.70 9.01 4.83
#